data_AF-A0A923V5X4-F1
#
_entry.id   AF-A0A923V5X4-F1
#
_cell.length_a   1.000
_cell.length_b   1.000
_cell.length_c   1.000
_cell.angle_alpha   90.00
_cell.angle_beta   90.00
_cell.angle_gamma   90.00
#
_symmetry.space_group_name_H-M   'P 1'
#
loop_
_entity.id
_entity.type
_entity.pdbx_description
1 polymer ?
#
loop_
_entity_poly.entity_id
_entity_poly.type
_entity_poly.pdbx_seq_one_letter_code
_entity_poly.pdbx_strand_id
1 'polypeptide(L)'
;MSVNEVKLTRICQSGDQAWVTMTELTHPEFFAKINFNLSSYPSIDQLTSTGVDTEYFVIRPARAMYPRLHKRHEVKVPCFIYSATRQFHSTTVDLSEGGLHFKDIIPEWIAGYFIVGVHSPEGIIQLMCSLVEDQKEKKRVQIVSEEADPQFLIYKDWLSRAP
;
A
#
# COMPACT_ATOMS: atom_id res chain seq x y z
N MET A 1 17.71 -22.65 7.11
CA MET A 1 18.17 -21.27 6.97
C MET A 1 19.19 -21.20 5.85
N SER A 2 19.06 -20.21 4.98
CA SER A 2 19.99 -19.94 3.88
C SER A 2 21.32 -19.42 4.40
N VAL A 3 22.41 -19.69 3.68
CA VAL A 3 23.75 -19.14 3.98
C VAL A 3 23.72 -17.60 4.07
N ASN A 4 22.82 -16.96 3.32
CA ASN A 4 22.61 -15.52 3.37
C ASN A 4 21.88 -15.05 4.64
N GLU A 5 20.94 -15.84 5.16
CA GLU A 5 20.25 -15.53 6.42
C GLU A 5 21.24 -15.57 7.61
N VAL A 6 22.17 -16.54 7.61
CA VAL A 6 23.19 -16.68 8.66
C VAL A 6 24.20 -15.53 8.63
N LYS A 7 24.58 -15.05 7.44
CA LYS A 7 25.45 -13.88 7.29
C LYS A 7 24.75 -12.60 7.77
N LEU A 8 23.48 -12.42 7.42
CA LEU A 8 22.68 -11.27 7.87
C LEU A 8 22.48 -11.26 9.38
N THR A 9 22.15 -12.41 9.98
CA THR A 9 22.04 -12.51 11.45
C THR A 9 23.35 -12.21 12.15
N ARG A 10 24.49 -12.66 11.61
CA ARG A 10 25.81 -12.35 12.19
C ARG A 10 26.17 -10.87 12.09
N ILE A 11 25.81 -10.19 11.00
CA ILE A 11 26.00 -8.73 10.85
C ILE A 11 25.06 -7.97 11.82
N CYS A 12 23.80 -8.36 11.92
CA CYS A 12 22.85 -7.75 12.86
C CYS A 12 23.17 -8.03 14.34
N GLN A 13 23.86 -9.13 14.65
CA GLN A 13 24.34 -9.44 16.01
C GLN A 13 25.59 -8.64 16.40
N SER A 14 26.33 -8.09 15.43
CA SER A 14 27.60 -7.37 15.66
C SER A 14 27.53 -5.87 15.36
N GLY A 15 26.35 -5.33 15.02
CA GLY A 15 26.16 -3.90 14.76
C GLY A 15 25.41 -3.20 15.88
N ASP A 16 26.09 -2.24 16.50
CA ASP A 16 25.63 -1.19 17.43
C ASP A 16 24.14 -1.18 17.78
N GLN A 17 23.82 -1.64 18.99
CA GLN A 17 22.49 -1.49 19.60
C GLN A 17 22.22 -0.07 20.13
N ALA A 18 23.16 0.85 19.99
CA ALA A 18 23.02 2.22 20.46
C ALA A 18 22.94 3.16 19.25
N TRP A 19 21.80 3.84 19.11
CA TRP A 19 21.74 5.04 18.29
C TRP A 19 22.70 6.07 18.88
N VAL A 20 23.84 6.29 18.23
CA VAL A 20 24.79 7.32 18.63
C VAL A 20 24.42 8.61 17.91
N THR A 21 24.23 9.69 18.66
CA THR A 21 23.99 11.01 18.09
C THR A 21 25.19 11.42 17.25
N MET A 22 24.99 11.59 15.94
CA MET A 22 26.01 12.17 15.06
C MET A 22 26.24 13.63 15.47
N THR A 23 27.45 13.94 15.91
CA THR A 23 27.86 15.30 16.26
C THR A 23 29.04 15.72 15.38
N GLU A 24 29.21 17.03 15.18
CA GLU A 24 30.33 17.59 14.42
C GLU A 24 31.70 17.20 15.02
N LEU A 25 31.75 16.89 16.32
CA LEU A 25 32.95 16.40 17.01
C LEU A 25 33.33 14.96 16.65
N THR A 26 32.34 14.09 16.43
CA THR A 26 32.57 12.67 16.15
C THR A 26 32.70 12.37 14.66
N HIS A 27 32.00 13.15 13.83
CA HIS A 27 31.91 12.94 12.39
C HIS A 27 31.99 14.26 11.59
N PRO A 28 33.07 15.03 11.74
CA PRO A 28 33.21 16.35 11.12
C PRO A 28 33.06 16.33 9.59
N GLU A 29 33.35 15.21 8.93
CA GLU A 29 33.20 15.00 7.49
C GLU A 29 31.76 15.14 6.97
N PHE A 30 30.76 14.80 7.79
CA PHE A 30 29.34 14.92 7.43
C PHE A 30 28.78 16.33 7.67
N PHE A 31 29.41 17.09 8.57
CA PHE A 31 29.00 18.46 8.92
C PHE A 31 29.86 19.53 8.23
N ALA A 32 30.97 19.14 7.61
CA ALA A 32 31.76 20.00 6.77
C ALA A 32 30.86 20.55 5.65
N LYS A 33 30.76 21.89 5.56
CA LYS A 33 30.14 22.56 4.42
C LYS A 33 30.84 22.03 3.18
N ILE A 34 30.08 21.41 2.28
CA ILE A 34 30.57 20.88 1.01
C ILE A 34 31.29 22.01 0.27
N ASN A 35 32.60 22.09 0.43
CA ASN A 35 33.43 22.76 -0.54
C ASN A 35 33.41 21.80 -1.72
N PHE A 36 32.69 22.18 -2.77
CA PHE A 36 32.66 21.49 -4.06
C PHE A 36 34.07 21.42 -4.62
N ASN A 37 34.90 20.52 -4.10
CA ASN A 37 36.19 20.21 -4.67
C ASN A 37 35.99 18.99 -5.58
N LEU A 38 35.72 19.28 -6.84
CA LEU A 38 35.55 18.26 -7.89
C LEU A 38 36.77 17.34 -8.04
N SER A 39 37.94 17.70 -7.48
CA SER A 39 39.15 16.89 -7.51
C SER A 39 39.12 15.65 -6.63
N SER A 40 38.14 15.51 -5.73
CA SER A 40 38.01 14.34 -4.84
C SER A 40 37.24 13.18 -5.48
N TYR A 41 36.62 13.40 -6.65
CA TYR A 41 36.00 12.33 -7.41
C TYR A 41 37.03 11.62 -8.27
N PRO A 42 37.02 10.28 -8.34
CA PRO A 42 37.88 9.56 -9.28
C PRO A 42 37.60 10.08 -10.69
N SER A 43 38.65 10.51 -11.38
CA SER A 43 38.56 10.92 -12.77
C SER A 43 38.02 9.74 -13.58
N ILE A 44 36.85 9.93 -14.18
CA ILE A 44 36.29 8.98 -15.14
C ILE A 44 37.18 9.08 -16.36
N ASP A 45 38.11 8.14 -16.52
CA ASP A 45 38.88 8.00 -17.75
C ASP A 45 37.90 7.85 -18.90
N GLN A 46 37.82 8.87 -19.75
CA GLN A 46 37.08 8.82 -21.01
C GLN A 46 37.83 7.88 -21.96
N LEU A 47 37.76 6.58 -21.68
CA LEU A 47 37.94 5.56 -22.69
C LEU A 47 36.77 5.72 -23.66
N THR A 48 37.04 6.39 -24.78
CA THR A 48 36.23 6.34 -25.99
C THR A 48 36.16 4.90 -26.47
N SER A 49 35.31 4.09 -25.86
CA SER A 49 34.80 2.86 -26.45
C SER A 49 33.55 3.24 -27.23
N THR A 50 33.69 3.24 -28.55
CA THR A 50 32.59 3.03 -29.48
C THR A 50 31.91 1.72 -29.08
N GLY A 51 30.80 1.82 -28.33
CA GLY A 51 30.13 0.64 -27.79
C GLY A 51 28.74 1.02 -27.31
N VAL A 52 27.78 0.86 -28.22
CA VAL A 52 26.38 0.48 -28.01
C VAL A 52 25.75 0.94 -26.70
N ASP A 53 24.84 1.90 -26.84
CA ASP A 53 23.58 1.98 -26.11
C ASP A 53 23.68 1.57 -24.63
N THR A 54 23.89 2.55 -23.74
CA THR A 54 23.44 2.39 -22.36
C THR A 54 21.91 2.36 -22.38
N GLU A 55 21.35 1.22 -22.81
CA GLU A 55 20.02 0.80 -22.40
C GLU A 55 20.08 0.79 -20.87
N TYR A 56 19.58 1.85 -20.26
CA TYR A 56 19.23 1.83 -18.85
C TYR A 56 18.32 0.61 -18.71
N PHE A 57 18.85 -0.46 -18.15
CA PHE A 57 18.04 -1.55 -17.64
C PHE A 57 17.25 -0.96 -16.48
N VAL A 58 16.17 -0.26 -16.80
CA VAL A 58 15.07 -0.05 -15.88
C VAL A 58 14.55 -1.46 -15.65
N ILE A 59 15.10 -2.12 -14.64
CA ILE A 59 14.53 -3.33 -14.08
C ILE A 59 13.19 -2.86 -13.53
N ARG A 60 12.17 -2.83 -14.39
CA ARG A 60 10.80 -2.64 -13.98
C ARG A 60 10.57 -3.81 -13.04
N PRO A 61 10.32 -3.58 -11.73
CA PRO A 61 10.05 -4.68 -10.84
C PRO A 61 8.93 -5.48 -11.50
N ALA A 62 9.19 -6.78 -11.74
CA ALA A 62 8.18 -7.66 -12.29
C ALA A 62 6.95 -7.43 -11.43
N ARG A 63 5.88 -6.90 -12.03
CA ARG A 63 4.61 -6.70 -11.33
C ARG A 63 4.21 -8.09 -10.87
N ALA A 64 4.54 -8.41 -9.63
CA ALA A 64 4.12 -9.63 -9.00
C ALA A 64 2.60 -9.51 -8.94
N MET A 65 1.93 -10.09 -9.95
CA MET A 65 0.50 -10.31 -9.89
C MET A 65 0.32 -11.39 -8.84
N TYR A 66 0.29 -10.97 -7.58
CA TYR A 66 -0.15 -11.84 -6.52
C TYR A 66 -1.57 -12.31 -6.88
N PRO A 67 -1.82 -13.63 -6.89
CA PRO A 67 -3.16 -14.13 -7.10
C PRO A 67 -4.08 -13.49 -6.05
N ARG A 68 -5.27 -13.08 -6.48
CA ARG A 68 -6.24 -12.43 -5.59
C ARG A 68 -6.63 -13.42 -4.49
N LEU A 69 -6.51 -12.97 -3.24
CA LEU A 69 -6.77 -13.78 -2.05
C LEU A 69 -8.24 -14.16 -1.89
N HIS A 70 -9.15 -13.25 -2.26
CA HIS A 70 -10.59 -13.41 -2.02
C HIS A 70 -11.38 -13.53 -3.33
N LYS A 71 -12.36 -14.44 -3.34
CA LYS A 71 -13.35 -14.57 -4.40
C LYS A 71 -14.19 -13.29 -4.50
N ARG A 72 -14.48 -12.86 -5.72
CA ARG A 72 -15.37 -11.72 -5.98
C ARG A 72 -16.76 -12.20 -6.36
N HIS A 73 -17.75 -11.52 -5.83
CA HIS A 73 -19.16 -11.70 -6.14
C HIS A 73 -19.62 -10.48 -6.95
N GLU A 74 -20.01 -10.69 -8.20
CA GLU A 74 -20.50 -9.64 -9.11
C GLU A 74 -21.96 -9.30 -8.79
N VAL A 75 -22.19 -8.75 -7.60
CA VAL A 75 -23.52 -8.43 -7.08
C VAL A 75 -23.67 -6.93 -6.91
N LYS A 76 -24.79 -6.40 -7.43
CA LYS A 76 -25.16 -4.99 -7.31
C LYS A 76 -25.94 -4.77 -6.04
N VAL A 77 -25.29 -4.17 -5.06
CA VAL A 77 -25.86 -3.92 -3.74
C VAL A 77 -25.85 -2.42 -3.44
N PRO A 78 -26.97 -1.86 -2.93
CA PRO A 78 -26.99 -0.48 -2.47
C PRO A 78 -26.03 -0.29 -1.28
N CYS A 79 -25.23 0.77 -1.33
CA CYS A 79 -24.27 1.08 -0.29
C CYS A 79 -24.25 2.57 0.03
N PHE A 80 -23.91 2.89 1.28
CA PHE A 80 -23.71 4.24 1.74
C PHE A 80 -22.33 4.42 2.33
N ILE A 81 -21.71 5.56 2.07
CA ILE A 81 -20.51 5.99 2.81
C ILE A 81 -20.94 7.09 3.76
N TYR A 82 -20.69 6.86 5.05
CA TYR A 82 -21.03 7.80 6.11
C TYR A 82 -19.82 8.68 6.43
N SER A 83 -20.06 10.00 6.48
CA SER A 83 -19.19 10.98 7.11
C SER A 83 -20.00 11.75 8.16
N ALA A 84 -19.32 12.45 9.06
CA ALA A 84 -19.95 13.20 10.15
C ALA A 84 -21.00 14.22 9.66
N THR A 85 -20.86 14.73 8.44
CA THR A 85 -21.72 15.81 7.91
C THR A 85 -22.38 15.49 6.57
N ARG A 86 -21.99 14.38 5.91
CA ARG A 86 -22.40 14.05 4.54
C ARG A 86 -22.56 12.55 4.38
N GLN A 87 -23.42 12.15 3.46
CA GLN A 87 -23.60 10.76 3.08
C GLN A 87 -23.51 10.63 1.56
N PHE A 88 -22.72 9.67 1.10
CA PHE A 88 -22.63 9.32 -0.32
C PHE A 88 -23.41 8.04 -0.56
N HIS A 89 -24.26 8.03 -1.57
CA HIS A 89 -25.11 6.90 -1.94
C HIS A 89 -24.62 6.35 -3.27
N SER A 90 -24.35 5.05 -3.34
CA SER A 90 -23.88 4.38 -4.55
C SER A 90 -24.37 2.93 -4.58
N THR A 91 -24.13 2.27 -5.70
CA THR A 91 -24.28 0.81 -5.83
C THR A 91 -22.92 0.16 -6.06
N THR A 92 -22.78 -1.10 -5.69
CA THR A 92 -21.57 -1.88 -5.96
C THR A 92 -21.63 -2.52 -7.35
N VAL A 93 -20.46 -2.76 -7.94
CA VAL A 93 -20.24 -3.56 -9.15
C VAL A 93 -19.85 -4.97 -8.74
N ASP A 94 -18.88 -5.08 -7.83
CA ASP A 94 -18.42 -6.32 -7.23
C ASP A 94 -18.05 -6.13 -5.76
N LEU A 95 -18.12 -7.24 -5.02
CA LEU A 95 -17.87 -7.34 -3.59
C LEU A 95 -16.94 -8.52 -3.31
N SER A 96 -16.07 -8.40 -2.31
CA SER A 96 -15.33 -9.52 -1.75
C SER A 96 -15.07 -9.30 -0.26
N GLU A 97 -14.59 -10.34 0.43
CA GLU A 97 -14.15 -10.22 1.82
C GLU A 97 -13.08 -9.14 2.03
N GLY A 98 -12.28 -8.85 1.00
CA GLY A 98 -11.18 -7.88 1.08
C GLY A 98 -11.53 -6.47 0.61
N GLY A 99 -12.68 -6.25 -0.04
CA GLY A 99 -12.97 -4.93 -0.61
C GLY A 99 -14.27 -4.82 -1.39
N LEU A 100 -14.65 -3.57 -1.65
CA LEU A 100 -15.83 -3.23 -2.44
C LEU A 100 -15.44 -2.39 -3.65
N HIS A 101 -16.15 -2.58 -4.75
CA HIS A 101 -16.03 -1.78 -5.96
C HIS A 101 -17.35 -1.07 -6.24
N PHE A 102 -17.34 0.25 -6.20
CA PHE A 102 -18.50 1.09 -6.45
C PHE A 102 -18.67 1.40 -7.94
N LYS A 103 -19.92 1.55 -8.35
CA LYS A 103 -20.29 2.01 -9.69
C LYS A 103 -19.92 3.47 -9.90
N ASP A 104 -20.21 4.29 -8.90
CA ASP A 104 -20.05 5.74 -8.93
C ASP A 104 -18.70 6.17 -8.34
N ILE A 105 -18.19 7.34 -8.75
CA ILE A 105 -16.91 7.86 -8.26
C ILE A 105 -17.08 8.33 -6.81
N ILE A 106 -16.22 7.83 -5.92
CA ILE A 106 -16.17 8.22 -4.52
C ILE A 106 -15.75 9.70 -4.43
N PRO A 107 -16.52 10.54 -3.74
CA PRO A 107 -16.21 11.97 -3.62
C PRO A 107 -14.88 12.25 -2.91
N GLU A 108 -14.26 13.39 -3.22
CA GLU A 108 -12.95 13.76 -2.67
C GLU A 108 -12.93 14.04 -1.17
N TRP A 109 -14.09 14.33 -0.57
CA TRP A 109 -14.20 14.55 0.87
C TRP A 109 -14.12 13.24 1.69
N ILE A 110 -14.10 12.08 1.02
CA ILE A 110 -13.79 10.80 1.64
C ILE A 110 -12.28 10.58 1.58
N ALA A 111 -11.66 10.46 2.76
CA ALA A 111 -10.24 10.20 2.91
C ALA A 111 -9.98 9.35 4.18
N GLY A 112 -8.85 8.64 4.20
CA GLY A 112 -8.46 7.80 5.33
C GLY A 112 -9.40 6.60 5.54
N TYR A 113 -9.80 6.39 6.79
CA TYR A 113 -10.72 5.34 7.21
C TYR A 113 -12.15 5.88 7.31
N PHE A 114 -13.11 5.14 6.78
CA PHE A 114 -14.52 5.54 6.76
C PHE A 114 -15.43 4.32 6.80
N ILE A 115 -16.66 4.53 7.26
CA ILE A 115 -17.66 3.47 7.38
C ILE A 115 -18.48 3.38 6.10
N VAL A 116 -18.56 2.18 5.55
CA VAL A 116 -19.46 1.82 4.45
C VAL A 116 -20.60 0.97 5.00
N GLY A 117 -21.84 1.43 4.83
CA GLY A 117 -23.05 0.65 5.08
C GLY A 117 -23.43 -0.14 3.83
N VAL A 118 -23.42 -1.47 3.90
CA VAL A 118 -23.87 -2.36 2.84
C VAL A 118 -25.29 -2.81 3.14
N HIS A 119 -26.23 -2.62 2.22
CA HIS A 119 -27.60 -3.13 2.39
C HIS A 119 -27.66 -4.64 2.15
N SER A 120 -27.88 -5.41 3.21
CA SER A 120 -28.26 -6.81 3.11
C SER A 120 -29.76 -6.98 3.33
N PRO A 121 -30.33 -8.17 3.02
CA PRO A 121 -31.71 -8.48 3.37
C PRO A 121 -32.00 -8.45 4.88
N GLU A 122 -30.97 -8.69 5.70
CA GLU A 122 -31.06 -8.75 7.17
C GLU A 122 -30.86 -7.37 7.83
N GLY A 123 -30.37 -6.37 7.09
CA GLY A 123 -30.17 -5.02 7.60
C GLY A 123 -29.04 -4.26 6.89
N ILE A 124 -28.57 -3.17 7.51
CA ILE A 124 -27.39 -2.44 7.03
C ILE A 124 -26.18 -2.97 7.79
N ILE A 125 -25.21 -3.52 7.06
CA ILE A 125 -23.95 -4.02 7.60
C ILE A 125 -22.90 -2.92 7.50
N GLN A 126 -22.31 -2.54 8.63
CA GLN A 126 -21.35 -1.43 8.69
C GLN A 126 -19.91 -1.95 8.66
N LEU A 127 -19.15 -1.59 7.63
CA LEU A 127 -17.79 -2.03 7.42
C LEU A 127 -16.83 -0.86 7.51
N MET A 128 -15.71 -1.05 8.21
CA MET A 128 -14.61 -0.10 8.18
C MET A 128 -13.81 -0.32 6.90
N CYS A 129 -13.64 0.75 6.13
CA CYS A 129 -12.98 0.70 4.83
C CYS A 129 -11.93 1.82 4.69
N SER A 130 -10.98 1.61 3.78
CA SER A 130 -10.05 2.64 3.31
C SER A 130 -10.04 2.68 1.78
N LEU A 131 -9.62 3.80 1.19
CA LEU A 131 -9.44 3.89 -0.26
C LEU A 131 -8.25 3.01 -0.70
N VAL A 132 -8.42 2.26 -1.79
CA VAL A 132 -7.27 1.56 -2.41
C VAL A 132 -6.35 2.59 -3.07
N GLU A 133 -5.05 2.45 -2.89
CA GLU A 133 -4.05 3.33 -3.48
C GLU A 133 -3.94 3.16 -5.01
N ASP A 134 -3.35 4.15 -5.69
CA ASP A 134 -3.02 4.13 -7.12
C ASP A 134 -4.17 3.77 -8.10
N GLN A 135 -5.39 4.17 -7.75
CA GLN A 135 -6.53 4.01 -8.65
C GLN A 135 -6.61 5.12 -9.70
N LYS A 136 -6.88 4.73 -10.96
CA LYS A 136 -7.23 5.70 -12.02
C LYS A 136 -8.52 6.46 -11.72
N GLU A 137 -9.52 5.75 -11.20
CA GLU A 137 -10.80 6.30 -10.74
C GLU A 137 -11.03 5.85 -9.31
N LYS A 138 -11.35 6.78 -8.40
CA LYS A 138 -11.61 6.49 -6.98
C LYS A 138 -12.94 5.72 -6.84
N LYS A 139 -12.92 4.41 -7.07
CA LYS A 139 -14.12 3.55 -7.04
C LYS A 139 -13.96 2.32 -6.17
N ARG A 140 -12.75 2.00 -5.72
CA ARG A 140 -12.46 0.79 -4.96
C ARG A 140 -12.06 1.14 -3.55
N VAL A 141 -12.51 0.32 -2.62
CA VAL A 141 -12.17 0.44 -1.21
C VAL A 141 -11.73 -0.92 -0.70
N GLN A 142 -10.79 -0.91 0.22
CA GLN A 142 -10.34 -2.08 0.95
C GLN A 142 -11.11 -2.15 2.26
N ILE A 143 -11.59 -3.34 2.62
CA ILE A 143 -12.16 -3.58 3.95
C ILE A 143 -10.99 -3.76 4.92
N VAL A 144 -11.04 -3.04 6.03
CA VAL A 144 -10.02 -3.03 7.08
C VAL A 144 -10.64 -3.29 8.46
N SER A 145 -11.90 -3.74 8.51
CA SER A 145 -12.52 -4.27 9.72
C SER A 145 -11.69 -5.43 10.29
N GLU A 146 -11.63 -5.50 11.60
CA GLU A 146 -10.95 -6.60 12.31
C GLU A 146 -11.69 -7.93 12.11
N GLU A 147 -10.98 -9.05 12.12
CA GLU A 147 -11.59 -10.38 11.95
C GLU A 147 -12.61 -10.74 13.04
N ALA A 148 -12.48 -10.12 14.22
CA ALA A 148 -13.39 -10.30 15.35
C ALA A 148 -14.57 -9.31 15.37
N ASP A 149 -14.63 -8.35 14.43
CA ASP A 149 -15.71 -7.38 14.36
C ASP A 149 -17.04 -8.09 14.03
N PRO A 150 -18.08 -8.00 14.89
CA PRO A 150 -19.37 -8.63 14.64
C PRO A 150 -20.00 -8.25 13.30
N GLN A 151 -19.84 -7.00 12.86
CA GLN A 151 -20.38 -6.54 11.58
C GLN A 151 -19.66 -7.20 10.40
N PHE A 152 -18.34 -7.38 10.52
CA PHE A 152 -17.55 -8.07 9.52
C PHE A 152 -17.85 -9.57 9.46
N LEU A 153 -18.10 -10.21 10.60
CA LEU A 153 -18.54 -11.61 10.65
C LEU A 153 -19.90 -11.81 9.97
N ILE A 154 -20.86 -10.92 10.22
CA ILE A 154 -22.17 -10.92 9.54
C ILE A 154 -21.99 -10.72 8.04
N TYR A 155 -21.13 -9.78 7.63
CA TYR A 155 -20.81 -9.56 6.22
C TYR A 155 -20.23 -10.79 5.54
N LYS A 156 -19.27 -11.46 6.18
CA LYS A 156 -18.61 -12.65 5.66
C LYS A 156 -19.60 -13.81 5.50
N ASP A 157 -20.44 -14.03 6.52
CA ASP A 157 -21.48 -15.06 6.46
C ASP A 157 -22.51 -14.77 5.36
N TRP A 158 -22.95 -13.51 5.23
CA TRP A 158 -23.82 -13.07 4.14
C TRP A 158 -23.18 -13.27 2.75
N LEU A 159 -21.91 -12.90 2.57
CA LEU A 159 -21.17 -13.14 1.32
C LEU A 159 -21.07 -14.62 0.98
N SER A 160 -20.92 -15.50 1.98
CA SER A 160 -20.84 -16.95 1.76
C SER A 160 -22.15 -17.55 1.24
N ARG A 161 -23.28 -16.90 1.58
CA ARG A 161 -24.64 -17.26 1.14
C ARG A 161 -25.07 -16.53 -0.12
N ALA A 162 -24.32 -15.49 -0.53
CA ALA A 162 -24.62 -14.72 -1.72
C ALA A 162 -24.40 -15.59 -2.99
N PRO A 163 -25.33 -15.52 -3.96
CA PRO A 163 -25.28 -16.33 -5.18
C PRO A 163 -24.01 -16.11 -6.02
#